data_AF-A0AAW3WXW8-F1
#
_entry.id   AF-A0AAW3WXW8-F1
#
_cell.length_a   1.000
_cell.length_b   1.000
_cell.length_c   1.000
_cell.angle_alpha   90.00
_cell.angle_beta   90.00
_cell.angle_gamma   90.00
#
_symmetry.space_group_name_H-M   'P 1'
#
loop_
_entity.id
_entity.type
_entity.pdbx_description
1 polymer ?
#
loop_
_entity_poly.entity_id
_entity_poly.type
_entity_poly.pdbx_seq_one_letter_code
_entity_poly.pdbx_strand_id
1 'polypeptide(L)'
;MMKKLLALCLGGYSALAVAGFDVVALGVDGGVSDGNLTSYLIRSDSQTQYLALDAGTLLPGIAKGLEKGSFPQVTPELAAPLTPQGYIFRQLIGGYFISHGHLDHVAGLILASPEDSKKTVYAQADTVLTLRNHYFNWKAWPNFTDAGNGSRLGTYRLQTVRPLQRVTLGLTGLSGVMYPLSHDRYPSSMLLVADREGSFAYFGDTGPDALEQSRNLDGAWRALGPLIEQKKLKGMIIETSYPNEVDDKHLYGHLTPAWLLKELKNLQQYSGGEGSLKDLPVIISHIKPSLKQGEDVRATIKQQLDQGNDLGVKFILMEQGDRQQF
;
A
#
# COMPACT_ATOMS: atom_id res chain seq x y z
N MET A 1 55.88 -16.65 39.02
CA MET A 1 54.86 -15.59 39.22
C MET A 1 54.13 -15.40 37.89
N MET A 2 53.04 -16.15 37.67
CA MET A 2 52.34 -16.23 36.38
C MET A 2 51.39 -15.04 36.20
N LYS A 3 51.62 -14.22 35.16
CA LYS A 3 50.67 -13.21 34.69
C LYS A 3 49.61 -13.90 33.82
N LYS A 4 48.35 -13.93 34.28
CA LYS A 4 47.20 -14.28 33.43
C LYS A 4 46.69 -12.99 32.77
N LEU A 5 46.84 -12.91 31.44
CA LEU A 5 46.12 -11.93 30.62
C LEU A 5 44.66 -12.40 30.51
N LEU A 6 43.73 -11.56 30.94
CA LEU A 6 42.30 -11.78 30.71
C LEU A 6 41.95 -11.13 29.36
N ALA A 7 41.74 -11.95 28.33
CA ALA A 7 41.20 -11.49 27.06
C ALA A 7 39.67 -11.34 27.20
N LEU A 8 39.19 -10.11 27.17
CA LEU A 8 37.76 -9.80 27.17
C LEU A 8 37.26 -9.89 25.72
N CYS A 9 36.62 -11.00 25.37
CA CYS A 9 35.87 -11.13 24.12
C CYS A 9 34.60 -10.28 24.20
N LEU A 10 34.62 -9.08 23.61
CA LEU A 10 33.40 -8.35 23.27
C LEU A 10 32.68 -9.11 22.15
N GLY A 11 31.68 -9.90 22.54
CA GLY A 11 30.75 -10.53 21.61
C GLY A 11 30.02 -9.46 20.80
N GLY A 12 30.08 -9.58 19.47
CA GLY A 12 29.41 -8.69 18.55
C GLY A 12 27.90 -8.67 18.80
N TYR A 13 27.34 -7.47 18.94
CA TYR A 13 25.92 -7.27 18.72
C TYR A 13 25.65 -7.57 17.24
N SER A 14 25.15 -8.76 16.95
CA SER A 14 24.39 -8.97 15.72
C SER A 14 23.22 -8.01 15.77
N ALA A 15 23.28 -6.94 14.98
CA ALA A 15 22.11 -6.16 14.64
C ALA A 15 21.18 -7.09 13.85
N LEU A 16 20.34 -7.85 14.56
CA LEU A 16 19.11 -8.35 13.98
C LEU A 16 18.43 -7.09 13.44
N ALA A 17 18.31 -7.00 12.11
CA ALA A 17 17.52 -5.96 11.49
C ALA A 17 16.11 -6.11 12.07
N VAL A 18 15.76 -5.22 12.99
CA VAL A 18 14.41 -5.16 13.54
C VAL A 18 13.54 -4.71 12.37
N ALA A 19 12.53 -5.50 12.03
CA ALA A 19 11.55 -5.10 11.03
C ALA A 19 10.95 -3.75 11.46
N GLY A 20 10.85 -2.82 10.50
CA GLY A 20 10.25 -1.50 10.72
C GLY A 20 8.75 -1.52 10.47
N PHE A 21 8.26 -2.37 9.56
CA PHE A 21 6.86 -2.40 9.16
C PHE A 21 6.28 -3.81 9.05
N ASP A 22 5.01 -3.94 9.41
CA ASP A 22 4.18 -5.12 9.25
C ASP A 22 3.05 -4.82 8.27
N VAL A 23 2.98 -5.57 7.17
CA VAL A 23 2.02 -5.39 6.08
C VAL A 23 1.13 -6.62 5.98
N VAL A 24 -0.18 -6.41 5.91
CA VAL A 24 -1.17 -7.46 5.62
C VAL A 24 -1.92 -7.13 4.33
N ALA A 25 -1.93 -8.04 3.38
CA ALA A 25 -2.65 -7.88 2.11
C ALA A 25 -4.13 -8.24 2.27
N LEU A 26 -5.01 -7.24 2.41
CA LEU A 26 -6.45 -7.49 2.46
C LEU A 26 -7.02 -7.81 1.09
N GLY A 27 -6.49 -7.19 0.04
CA GLY A 27 -6.80 -7.50 -1.33
C GLY A 27 -5.70 -7.08 -2.29
N VAL A 28 -5.50 -7.88 -3.34
CA VAL A 28 -4.32 -7.80 -4.21
C VAL A 28 -4.67 -7.69 -5.69
N ASP A 29 -5.94 -7.78 -6.06
CA ASP A 29 -6.42 -7.80 -7.44
C ASP A 29 -6.90 -6.42 -7.89
N GLY A 30 -6.81 -6.18 -9.21
CA GLY A 30 -7.10 -4.89 -9.86
C GLY A 30 -8.48 -4.77 -10.50
N GLY A 31 -9.51 -5.37 -9.91
CA GLY A 31 -10.90 -5.32 -10.40
C GLY A 31 -11.45 -6.64 -10.92
N VAL A 32 -12.54 -6.56 -11.71
CA VAL A 32 -13.34 -7.66 -12.29
C VAL A 32 -14.15 -8.47 -11.27
N SER A 33 -13.53 -8.94 -10.19
CA SER A 33 -14.20 -9.66 -9.10
C SER A 33 -14.18 -8.83 -7.83
N ASP A 34 -15.28 -8.82 -7.08
CA ASP A 34 -15.29 -8.27 -5.73
C ASP A 34 -14.63 -9.24 -4.73
N GLY A 35 -14.42 -8.77 -3.51
CA GLY A 35 -13.88 -9.57 -2.41
C GLY A 35 -12.34 -9.56 -2.27
N ASN A 36 -11.57 -9.39 -3.34
CA ASN A 36 -10.09 -9.33 -3.32
C ASN A 36 -9.51 -8.04 -3.94
N LEU A 37 -10.31 -6.99 -4.01
CA LEU A 37 -9.93 -5.69 -4.56
C LEU A 37 -8.85 -5.00 -3.71
N THR A 38 -7.99 -4.23 -4.35
CA THR A 38 -6.78 -3.65 -3.72
C THR A 38 -7.03 -2.97 -2.38
N SER A 39 -6.36 -3.51 -1.34
CA SER A 39 -6.31 -2.93 0.01
C SER A 39 -5.22 -3.61 0.83
N TYR A 40 -4.44 -2.82 1.56
CA TYR A 40 -3.40 -3.33 2.46
C TYR A 40 -3.53 -2.68 3.83
N LEU A 41 -3.13 -3.37 4.88
CA LEU A 41 -2.91 -2.78 6.19
C LEU A 41 -1.41 -2.64 6.41
N ILE A 42 -0.96 -1.48 6.88
CA ILE A 42 0.43 -1.25 7.29
C ILE A 42 0.48 -0.67 8.70
N ARG A 43 1.41 -1.14 9.52
CA ARG A 43 1.77 -0.50 10.78
C ARG A 43 3.27 -0.56 10.99
N SER A 44 3.80 0.36 11.79
CA SER A 44 5.12 0.18 12.37
C SER A 44 5.07 -0.95 13.40
N ASP A 45 6.15 -1.71 13.56
CA ASP A 45 6.25 -2.75 14.59
C ASP A 45 6.06 -2.20 16.00
N SER A 46 6.34 -0.90 16.21
CA SER A 46 6.13 -0.18 17.47
C SER A 46 4.67 0.24 17.73
N GLN A 47 3.77 0.03 16.77
CA GLN A 47 2.39 0.53 16.80
C GLN A 47 1.40 -0.63 16.81
N THR A 48 0.27 -0.43 17.48
CA THR A 48 -0.83 -1.42 17.50
C THR A 48 -1.81 -1.23 16.35
N GLN A 49 -2.03 0.02 15.94
CA GLN A 49 -3.00 0.35 14.90
C GLN A 49 -2.37 0.40 13.51
N TYR A 50 -3.11 -0.16 12.55
CA TYR A 50 -2.82 -0.12 11.13
C TYR A 50 -3.38 1.14 10.49
N LEU A 51 -2.64 1.67 9.52
CA LEU A 51 -3.18 2.46 8.43
C LEU A 51 -3.68 1.50 7.35
N ALA A 52 -4.92 1.65 6.90
CA ALA A 52 -5.37 1.00 5.68
C ALA A 52 -4.91 1.82 4.45
N LEU A 53 -4.26 1.17 3.50
CA LEU A 53 -3.79 1.69 2.22
C LEU A 53 -4.76 1.20 1.15
N ASP A 54 -5.59 2.10 0.65
CA ASP A 54 -6.85 1.81 -0.04
C ASP A 54 -7.78 0.88 0.74
N ALA A 55 -9.00 0.75 0.23
CA ALA A 55 -10.08 0.04 0.90
C ALA A 55 -11.03 -0.60 -0.12
N GLY A 56 -10.47 -1.19 -1.18
CA GLY A 56 -11.21 -1.95 -2.17
C GLY A 56 -11.96 -3.12 -1.56
N THR A 57 -11.27 -3.90 -0.73
CA THR A 57 -11.85 -4.90 0.16
C THR A 57 -11.41 -4.64 1.60
N LEU A 58 -12.29 -4.92 2.57
CA LEU A 58 -11.95 -4.80 4.00
C LEU A 58 -12.31 -6.10 4.73
N LEU A 59 -13.59 -6.31 5.02
CA LEU A 59 -14.04 -7.46 5.80
C LEU A 59 -13.64 -8.82 5.17
N PRO A 60 -13.84 -9.09 3.87
CA PRO A 60 -13.39 -10.36 3.26
C PRO A 60 -11.87 -10.57 3.40
N GLY A 61 -11.08 -9.53 3.16
CA GLY A 61 -9.63 -9.57 3.33
C GLY A 61 -9.19 -9.84 4.77
N ILE A 62 -9.85 -9.21 5.75
CA ILE A 62 -9.59 -9.45 7.17
C ILE A 62 -9.92 -10.90 7.55
N ALA A 63 -11.01 -11.47 7.02
CA ALA A 63 -11.36 -12.88 7.25
C ALA A 63 -10.26 -13.81 6.71
N LYS A 64 -9.77 -13.56 5.48
CA LYS A 64 -8.64 -14.33 4.91
C LYS A 64 -7.36 -14.18 5.72
N GLY A 65 -7.07 -12.98 6.22
CA GLY A 65 -5.94 -12.75 7.11
C GLY A 65 -6.07 -13.51 8.43
N LEU A 66 -7.26 -13.58 9.02
CA LEU A 66 -7.52 -14.40 10.21
C LEU A 66 -7.33 -15.90 9.94
N GLU A 67 -7.84 -16.41 8.81
CA GLU A 67 -7.63 -17.80 8.38
C GLU A 67 -6.14 -18.15 8.24
N LYS A 68 -5.33 -17.21 7.75
CA LYS A 68 -3.86 -17.37 7.60
C LYS A 68 -3.05 -17.06 8.86
N GLY A 69 -3.69 -16.64 9.96
CA GLY A 69 -2.99 -16.27 11.20
C GLY A 69 -2.21 -14.95 11.12
N SER A 70 -2.57 -14.08 10.18
CA SER A 70 -1.92 -12.78 9.91
C SER A 70 -2.20 -11.71 10.95
N PHE A 71 -3.01 -12.01 11.97
CA PHE A 71 -3.28 -11.14 13.11
C PHE A 71 -3.00 -11.87 14.42
N PRO A 72 -1.73 -12.27 14.69
CA PRO A 72 -1.39 -13.10 15.84
C PRO A 72 -1.70 -12.44 17.20
N GLN A 73 -1.85 -11.11 17.22
CA GLN A 73 -2.23 -10.34 18.40
C GLN A 73 -3.73 -10.41 18.74
N VAL A 74 -4.58 -10.94 17.86
CA VAL A 74 -6.05 -10.91 18.02
C VAL A 74 -6.55 -12.27 18.48
N THR A 75 -7.06 -12.33 19.71
CA THR A 75 -7.77 -13.49 20.25
C THR A 75 -9.27 -13.20 20.40
N PRO A 76 -10.15 -14.22 20.46
CA PRO A 76 -11.57 -14.01 20.73
C PRO A 76 -11.85 -13.24 22.03
N GLU A 77 -11.04 -13.44 23.06
CA GLU A 77 -11.18 -12.76 24.36
C GLU A 77 -10.82 -11.28 24.25
N LEU A 78 -9.75 -10.94 23.52
CA LEU A 78 -9.37 -9.55 23.25
C LEU A 78 -10.41 -8.86 22.35
N ALA A 79 -10.98 -9.60 21.40
CA ALA A 79 -11.95 -9.07 20.45
C ALA A 79 -13.32 -8.79 21.06
N ALA A 80 -13.69 -9.50 22.13
CA ALA A 80 -15.00 -9.39 22.76
C ALA A 80 -15.34 -7.93 23.17
N PRO A 81 -16.58 -7.46 22.93
CA PRO A 81 -17.76 -8.21 22.47
C PRO A 81 -17.85 -8.34 20.93
N LEU A 82 -16.88 -7.86 20.16
CA LEU A 82 -16.85 -8.00 18.71
C LEU A 82 -16.32 -9.40 18.32
N THR A 83 -16.58 -9.81 17.08
CA THR A 83 -15.82 -10.90 16.48
C THR A 83 -14.37 -10.44 16.24
N PRO A 84 -13.38 -11.35 16.13
CA PRO A 84 -12.01 -10.98 15.74
C PRO A 84 -11.95 -10.11 14.49
N GLN A 85 -12.76 -10.42 13.48
CA GLN A 85 -12.88 -9.63 12.25
C GLN A 85 -13.39 -8.21 12.52
N GLY A 86 -14.46 -8.10 13.32
CA GLY A 86 -15.03 -6.81 13.71
C GLY A 86 -14.08 -5.98 14.60
N TYR A 87 -13.32 -6.63 15.48
CA TYR A 87 -12.30 -5.99 16.30
C TYR A 87 -11.17 -5.41 15.46
N ILE A 88 -10.62 -6.18 14.51
CA ILE A 88 -9.61 -5.69 13.58
C ILE A 88 -10.15 -4.47 12.80
N PHE A 89 -11.32 -4.63 12.20
CA PHE A 89 -11.96 -3.58 11.40
C PHE A 89 -12.22 -2.31 12.20
N ARG A 90 -12.83 -2.41 13.39
CA ARG A 90 -13.27 -1.24 14.16
C ARG A 90 -12.19 -0.65 15.06
N GLN A 91 -11.26 -1.45 15.58
CA GLN A 91 -10.31 -1.05 16.62
C GLN A 91 -8.85 -1.00 16.16
N LEU A 92 -8.45 -1.89 15.25
CA LEU A 92 -7.06 -1.96 14.80
C LEU A 92 -6.80 -1.14 13.54
N ILE A 93 -7.78 -0.87 12.69
CA ILE A 93 -7.64 0.13 11.63
C ILE A 93 -7.78 1.53 12.28
N GLY A 94 -6.73 2.34 12.25
CA GLY A 94 -6.72 3.69 12.82
C GLY A 94 -7.16 4.79 11.86
N GLY A 95 -7.11 4.51 10.56
CA GLY A 95 -7.50 5.42 9.48
C GLY A 95 -7.23 4.82 8.11
N TYR A 96 -7.66 5.53 7.07
CA TYR A 96 -7.52 5.12 5.68
C TYR A 96 -6.70 6.16 4.92
N PHE A 97 -5.71 5.73 4.16
CA PHE A 97 -5.20 6.48 3.04
C PHE A 97 -5.84 5.93 1.77
N ILE A 98 -6.49 6.79 0.99
CA ILE A 98 -7.08 6.40 -0.30
C ILE A 98 -6.28 7.07 -1.41
N SER A 99 -5.68 6.28 -2.27
CA SER A 99 -4.83 6.72 -3.36
C SER A 99 -5.62 7.51 -4.42
N HIS A 100 -6.80 6.99 -4.78
CA HIS A 100 -7.71 7.59 -5.75
C HIS A 100 -9.16 7.09 -5.60
N GLY A 101 -10.08 7.72 -6.33
CA GLY A 101 -11.53 7.56 -6.13
C GLY A 101 -12.21 6.48 -6.98
N HIS A 102 -11.48 5.62 -7.68
CA HIS A 102 -12.10 4.52 -8.40
C HIS A 102 -12.72 3.50 -7.44
N LEU A 103 -13.81 2.88 -7.88
CA LEU A 103 -14.68 2.08 -7.02
C LEU A 103 -13.94 0.90 -6.39
N ASP A 104 -13.05 0.26 -7.14
CA ASP A 104 -12.21 -0.84 -6.69
C ASP A 104 -11.19 -0.47 -5.62
N HIS A 105 -10.95 0.81 -5.33
CA HIS A 105 -10.12 1.27 -4.22
C HIS A 105 -10.94 1.71 -3.00
N VAL A 106 -12.27 1.82 -3.13
CA VAL A 106 -13.14 2.36 -2.07
C VAL A 106 -14.37 1.50 -1.76
N ALA A 107 -14.64 0.43 -2.53
CA ALA A 107 -15.85 -0.37 -2.39
C ALA A 107 -16.02 -0.94 -0.98
N GLY A 108 -14.96 -1.52 -0.42
CA GLY A 108 -14.93 -2.02 0.95
C GLY A 108 -15.20 -0.94 1.99
N LEU A 109 -14.61 0.26 1.83
CA LEU A 109 -14.87 1.42 2.70
C LEU A 109 -16.36 1.81 2.69
N ILE A 110 -16.95 1.87 1.50
CA ILE A 110 -18.34 2.27 1.30
C ILE A 110 -19.26 1.21 1.91
N LEU A 111 -19.11 -0.06 1.52
CA LEU A 111 -19.96 -1.16 1.96
C LEU A 111 -19.90 -1.37 3.48
N ALA A 112 -18.70 -1.26 4.08
CA ALA A 112 -18.51 -1.50 5.50
C ALA A 112 -18.82 -0.28 6.39
N SER A 113 -19.03 0.91 5.80
CA SER A 113 -19.26 2.16 6.54
C SER A 113 -20.39 2.15 7.58
N PRO A 114 -21.52 1.43 7.40
CA PRO A 114 -22.57 1.36 8.43
C PRO A 114 -22.09 0.72 9.73
N GLU A 115 -21.15 -0.21 9.65
CA GLU A 115 -20.63 -0.98 10.77
C GLU A 115 -19.22 -0.53 11.18
N ASP A 116 -18.77 0.64 10.74
CA ASP A 116 -17.45 1.15 11.08
C ASP A 116 -17.43 2.08 12.32
N SER A 117 -16.23 2.39 12.81
CA SER A 117 -15.94 3.37 13.85
C SER A 117 -15.49 4.71 13.27
N LYS A 118 -15.41 5.75 14.11
CA LYS A 118 -14.97 7.07 13.67
C LYS A 118 -13.50 7.05 13.25
N LYS A 119 -13.22 7.39 11.99
CA LYS A 119 -11.87 7.32 11.41
C LYS A 119 -11.59 8.51 10.49
N THR A 120 -10.31 8.78 10.27
CA THR A 120 -9.88 9.78 9.26
C THR A 120 -9.60 9.08 7.94
N VAL A 121 -10.09 9.68 6.85
CA VAL A 121 -9.78 9.28 5.47
C VAL A 121 -8.87 10.36 4.88
N TYR A 122 -7.60 10.01 4.66
CA TYR A 122 -6.57 10.83 4.06
C TYR A 122 -6.54 10.60 2.57
N ALA A 123 -6.71 11.65 1.77
CA ALA A 123 -6.60 11.54 0.32
C ALA A 123 -6.30 12.90 -0.31
N GLN A 124 -5.94 12.90 -1.59
CA GLN A 124 -5.82 14.15 -2.36
C GLN A 124 -7.18 14.82 -2.61
N ALA A 125 -7.14 16.06 -3.11
CA ALA A 125 -8.33 16.88 -3.28
C ALA A 125 -9.38 16.21 -4.19
N ASP A 126 -8.97 15.69 -5.35
CA ASP A 126 -9.89 15.04 -6.29
C ASP A 126 -10.55 13.79 -5.71
N THR A 127 -9.81 12.98 -4.95
CA THR A 127 -10.35 11.80 -4.26
C THR A 127 -11.36 12.19 -3.18
N VAL A 128 -11.05 13.21 -2.37
CA VAL A 128 -12.00 13.75 -1.38
C VAL A 128 -13.26 14.28 -2.07
N LEU A 129 -13.12 14.98 -3.19
CA LEU A 129 -14.25 15.46 -3.98
C LEU A 129 -15.10 14.30 -4.52
N THR A 130 -14.47 13.23 -5.02
CA THR A 130 -15.18 12.05 -5.50
C THR A 130 -15.96 11.35 -4.39
N LEU A 131 -15.31 11.07 -3.25
CA LEU A 131 -15.96 10.49 -2.07
C LEU A 131 -17.18 11.31 -1.64
N ARG A 132 -17.02 12.63 -1.60
CA ARG A 132 -18.05 13.57 -1.15
C ARG A 132 -19.22 13.72 -2.13
N ASN A 133 -18.94 13.81 -3.43
CA ASN A 133 -19.93 14.17 -4.43
C ASN A 133 -20.62 12.95 -5.06
N HIS A 134 -19.92 11.82 -5.14
CA HIS A 134 -20.37 10.66 -5.93
C HIS A 134 -20.71 9.43 -5.10
N TYR A 135 -20.08 9.22 -3.94
CA TYR A 135 -20.37 8.06 -3.09
C TYR A 135 -21.20 8.41 -1.84
N PHE A 136 -20.68 9.22 -0.94
CA PHE A 136 -21.32 9.56 0.34
C PHE A 136 -22.24 10.78 0.21
N ASN A 137 -23.37 10.62 -0.48
CA ASN A 137 -24.23 11.73 -0.92
C ASN A 137 -25.74 11.50 -0.75
N TRP A 138 -26.16 10.43 -0.07
CA TRP A 138 -27.56 9.96 0.07
C TRP A 138 -28.24 9.53 -1.24
N LYS A 139 -27.49 9.41 -2.34
CA LYS A 139 -27.97 8.86 -3.61
C LYS A 139 -27.33 7.52 -3.90
N ALA A 140 -25.99 7.48 -3.94
CA ALA A 140 -25.24 6.24 -4.11
C ALA A 140 -25.14 5.48 -2.78
N TRP A 141 -24.79 6.20 -1.70
CA TRP A 141 -24.69 5.66 -0.35
C TRP A 141 -25.04 6.73 0.70
N PRO A 142 -25.54 6.36 1.90
CA PRO A 142 -25.73 7.31 3.00
C PRO A 142 -24.44 8.11 3.27
N ASN A 143 -24.57 9.40 3.59
CA ASN A 143 -23.39 10.23 3.80
C ASN A 143 -22.72 9.96 5.15
N PHE A 144 -21.83 8.97 5.18
CA PHE A 144 -21.02 8.61 6.33
C PHE A 144 -19.88 9.58 6.63
N THR A 145 -19.67 10.59 5.78
CA THR A 145 -18.58 11.55 5.97
C THR A 145 -19.02 12.74 6.83
N ASP A 146 -18.07 13.58 7.22
CA ASP A 146 -18.28 14.88 7.88
C ASP A 146 -18.45 16.05 6.89
N ALA A 147 -18.41 15.76 5.59
CA ALA A 147 -18.50 16.73 4.51
C ALA A 147 -19.60 16.37 3.50
N GLY A 148 -19.80 17.22 2.49
CA GLY A 148 -20.73 16.94 1.40
C GLY A 148 -22.19 17.31 1.67
N ASN A 149 -23.05 16.88 0.75
CA ASN A 149 -24.45 17.28 0.72
C ASN A 149 -25.31 16.42 1.66
N GLY A 150 -26.43 16.98 2.13
CA GLY A 150 -27.35 16.31 3.05
C GLY A 150 -26.82 16.17 4.48
N SER A 151 -27.50 15.33 5.27
CA SER A 151 -27.11 15.03 6.67
C SER A 151 -25.78 14.28 6.73
N ARG A 152 -24.86 14.71 7.58
CA ARG A 152 -23.49 14.15 7.66
C ARG A 152 -23.37 13.30 8.91
N LEU A 153 -23.19 11.99 8.74
CA LEU A 153 -23.15 11.05 9.88
C LEU A 153 -21.80 11.11 10.62
N GLY A 154 -20.73 11.59 9.96
CA GLY A 154 -19.45 11.86 10.61
C GLY A 154 -18.70 10.62 11.11
N THR A 155 -18.95 9.45 10.53
CA THR A 155 -18.13 8.25 10.72
C THR A 155 -16.75 8.46 10.11
N TYR A 156 -16.67 9.09 8.93
CA TYR A 156 -15.41 9.42 8.29
C TYR A 156 -15.14 10.92 8.29
N ARG A 157 -14.02 11.33 8.88
CA ARG A 157 -13.46 12.67 8.70
C ARG A 157 -12.65 12.70 7.42
N LEU A 158 -13.08 13.47 6.41
CA LEU A 158 -12.30 13.62 5.18
C LEU A 158 -11.17 14.63 5.40
N GLN A 159 -9.93 14.17 5.31
CA GLN A 159 -8.74 15.00 5.42
C GLN A 159 -8.04 15.11 4.07
N THR A 160 -8.19 16.25 3.41
CA THR A 160 -7.41 16.55 2.20
C THR A 160 -5.93 16.69 2.55
N VAL A 161 -5.09 15.84 1.97
CA VAL A 161 -3.64 15.90 2.07
C VAL A 161 -3.11 16.73 0.91
N ARG A 162 -2.20 17.67 1.20
CA ARG A 162 -1.52 18.45 0.18
C ARG A 162 -0.28 17.68 -0.30
N PRO A 163 -0.06 17.52 -1.61
CA PRO A 163 1.16 16.91 -2.12
C PRO A 163 2.42 17.56 -1.53
N LEU A 164 3.44 16.74 -1.30
CA LEU A 164 4.77 17.14 -0.81
C LEU A 164 4.78 17.79 0.58
N GLN A 165 3.67 17.70 1.32
CA GLN A 165 3.59 18.17 2.70
C GLN A 165 3.48 16.99 3.66
N ARG A 166 4.19 17.10 4.79
CA ARG A 166 4.11 16.10 5.85
C ARG A 166 2.76 16.17 6.56
N VAL A 167 2.12 15.02 6.73
CA VAL A 167 0.89 14.84 7.50
C VAL A 167 1.09 13.80 8.59
N THR A 168 0.47 13.99 9.75
CA THR A 168 0.39 12.96 10.80
C THR A 168 -0.81 12.07 10.53
N LEU A 169 -0.60 10.76 10.51
CA LEU A 169 -1.62 9.76 10.19
C LEU A 169 -2.36 9.29 11.44
N GLY A 170 -2.85 10.26 12.21
CA GLY A 170 -3.75 10.05 13.34
C GLY A 170 -3.17 9.12 14.40
N LEU A 171 -3.97 8.12 14.78
CA LEU A 171 -3.67 7.19 15.87
C LEU A 171 -2.68 6.07 15.48
N THR A 172 -2.26 6.00 14.21
CA THR A 172 -1.34 4.97 13.73
C THR A 172 0.11 5.19 14.19
N GLY A 173 0.43 6.35 14.76
CA GLY A 173 1.79 6.74 15.12
C GLY A 173 2.71 7.03 13.91
N LEU A 174 2.17 6.96 12.69
CA LEU A 174 2.89 7.17 11.44
C LEU A 174 2.79 8.62 10.97
N SER A 175 3.76 9.02 10.16
CA SER A 175 3.69 10.23 9.33
C SER A 175 3.69 9.86 7.85
N GLY A 176 3.16 10.74 7.01
CA GLY A 176 3.08 10.53 5.57
C GLY A 176 3.50 11.76 4.78
N VAL A 177 4.03 11.54 3.59
CA VAL A 177 4.14 12.56 2.53
C VAL A 177 3.53 11.98 1.26
N MET A 178 2.59 12.71 0.68
CA MET A 178 1.87 12.27 -0.51
C MET A 178 2.51 12.85 -1.78
N TYR A 179 2.64 12.04 -2.83
CA TYR A 179 3.15 12.44 -4.13
C TYR A 179 2.08 12.13 -5.20
N PRO A 180 1.87 13.02 -6.18
CA PRO A 180 0.90 12.76 -7.24
C PRO A 180 1.38 11.60 -8.13
N LEU A 181 0.45 10.82 -8.66
CA LEU A 181 0.65 9.78 -9.68
C LEU A 181 -0.29 10.03 -10.86
N SER A 182 0.09 9.54 -12.04
CA SER A 182 -0.70 9.66 -13.27
C SER A 182 -1.42 8.36 -13.55
N HIS A 183 -2.74 8.43 -13.71
CA HIS A 183 -3.60 7.26 -13.94
C HIS A 183 -4.67 7.60 -15.00
N ASP A 184 -4.21 7.75 -16.23
CA ASP A 184 -4.98 8.19 -17.40
C ASP A 184 -5.71 9.53 -17.14
N ARG A 185 -7.03 9.50 -17.01
CA ARG A 185 -7.86 10.72 -16.88
C ARG A 185 -8.16 11.10 -15.43
N TYR A 186 -7.80 10.27 -14.46
CA TYR A 186 -8.09 10.51 -13.05
C TYR A 186 -6.78 10.49 -12.24
N PRO A 187 -6.53 11.47 -11.36
CA PRO A 187 -5.28 11.49 -10.62
C PRO A 187 -5.23 10.39 -9.56
N SER A 188 -4.05 9.83 -9.36
CA SER A 188 -3.74 8.89 -8.28
C SER A 188 -2.65 9.47 -7.37
N SER A 189 -2.25 8.74 -6.34
CA SER A 189 -1.22 9.19 -5.42
C SER A 189 -0.41 8.07 -4.77
N MET A 190 0.87 8.35 -4.53
CA MET A 190 1.75 7.58 -3.67
C MET A 190 1.72 8.19 -2.27
N LEU A 191 1.71 7.36 -1.23
CA LEU A 191 2.03 7.75 0.13
C LEU A 191 3.40 7.17 0.53
N LEU A 192 4.34 8.06 0.86
CA LEU A 192 5.55 7.69 1.58
C LEU A 192 5.24 7.75 3.08
N VAL A 193 5.08 6.58 3.68
CA VAL A 193 4.84 6.40 5.11
C VAL A 193 6.18 6.35 5.83
N ALA A 194 6.30 7.01 6.98
CA ALA A 194 7.51 7.02 7.78
C ALA A 194 7.23 6.96 9.29
N ASP A 195 8.10 6.25 9.99
CA ASP A 195 8.20 6.21 11.45
C ASP A 195 9.64 6.56 11.89
N ARG A 196 10.06 6.13 13.08
CA ARG A 196 11.45 6.35 13.55
C ARG A 196 12.48 5.39 12.94
N GLU A 197 12.04 4.21 12.48
CA GLU A 197 12.88 3.10 12.03
C GLU A 197 13.13 3.15 10.51
N GLY A 198 12.24 3.79 9.74
CA GLY A 198 12.43 3.99 8.32
C GLY A 198 11.20 4.50 7.60
N SER A 199 11.12 4.17 6.31
CA SER A 199 10.01 4.55 5.45
C SER A 199 9.57 3.39 4.58
N PHE A 200 8.31 3.42 4.17
CA PHE A 200 7.67 2.46 3.28
C PHE A 200 6.80 3.21 2.28
N ALA A 201 6.88 2.86 1.00
CA ALA A 201 6.11 3.54 -0.04
C ALA A 201 4.91 2.70 -0.50
N TYR A 202 3.74 3.31 -0.58
CA TYR A 202 2.55 2.72 -1.18
C TYR A 202 2.14 3.54 -2.39
N PHE A 203 2.12 2.93 -3.57
CA PHE A 203 1.62 3.53 -4.80
C PHE A 203 0.18 3.04 -5.02
N GLY A 204 -0.74 3.96 -5.30
CA GLY A 204 -1.96 3.61 -6.02
C GLY A 204 -1.68 3.33 -7.49
N ASP A 205 -2.74 3.16 -8.26
CA ASP A 205 -2.65 2.91 -9.70
C ASP A 205 -1.88 4.01 -10.41
N THR A 206 -1.04 3.62 -11.37
CA THR A 206 -0.19 4.55 -12.08
C THR A 206 0.26 4.01 -13.43
N GLY A 207 0.31 4.88 -14.43
CA GLY A 207 0.96 4.60 -15.71
C GLY A 207 2.43 5.07 -15.70
N PRO A 208 3.25 4.59 -16.64
CA PRO A 208 4.63 5.04 -16.79
C PRO A 208 4.65 6.48 -17.34
N ASP A 209 5.57 7.31 -16.85
CA ASP A 209 5.64 8.74 -17.21
C ASP A 209 5.77 8.98 -18.72
N ALA A 210 6.41 8.04 -19.44
CA ALA A 210 6.57 8.08 -20.89
C ALA A 210 5.23 7.96 -21.66
N LEU A 211 4.27 7.19 -21.15
CA LEU A 211 2.95 7.03 -21.77
C LEU A 211 1.96 8.09 -21.27
N GLU A 212 2.01 8.39 -19.97
CA GLU A 212 1.16 9.39 -19.33
C GLU A 212 1.55 10.84 -19.67
N GLN A 213 2.66 11.03 -20.39
CA GLN A 213 3.22 12.34 -20.76
C GLN A 213 3.43 13.24 -19.53
N SER A 214 3.98 12.63 -18.48
CA SER A 214 4.00 13.15 -17.11
C SER A 214 5.42 13.09 -16.51
N ARG A 215 5.59 13.61 -15.29
CA ARG A 215 6.81 13.46 -14.47
C ARG A 215 6.51 13.05 -13.03
N ASN A 216 5.33 12.47 -12.82
CA ASN A 216 4.83 12.17 -11.48
C ASN A 216 5.60 11.00 -10.86
N LEU A 217 5.89 9.95 -11.63
CA LEU A 217 6.74 8.85 -11.16
C LEU A 217 8.18 9.31 -10.93
N ASP A 218 8.77 10.11 -11.82
CA ASP A 218 10.10 10.72 -11.61
C ASP A 218 10.15 11.52 -10.30
N GLY A 219 9.09 12.26 -9.99
CA GLY A 219 8.94 12.98 -8.71
C GLY A 219 8.96 12.04 -7.49
N ALA A 220 8.25 10.91 -7.56
CA ALA A 220 8.29 9.89 -6.53
C ALA A 220 9.69 9.25 -6.43
N TRP A 221 10.33 8.92 -7.55
CA TRP A 221 11.66 8.32 -7.59
C TRP A 221 12.74 9.20 -6.97
N ARG A 222 12.69 10.51 -7.20
CA ARG A 222 13.59 11.49 -6.56
C ARG A 222 13.43 11.53 -5.04
N ALA A 223 12.25 11.24 -4.52
CA ALA A 223 12.01 11.16 -3.09
C ALA A 223 12.49 9.84 -2.49
N LEU A 224 12.31 8.72 -3.21
CA LEU A 224 12.68 7.39 -2.74
C LEU A 224 14.19 7.11 -2.86
N GLY A 225 14.84 7.62 -3.90
CA GLY A 225 16.25 7.32 -4.20
C GLY A 225 17.21 7.57 -3.03
N PRO A 226 17.21 8.76 -2.41
CA PRO A 226 18.04 9.04 -1.23
C PRO A 226 17.75 8.12 -0.03
N LEU A 227 16.51 7.63 0.10
CA LEU A 227 16.13 6.70 1.17
C LEU A 227 16.67 5.30 0.91
N ILE A 228 16.75 4.88 -0.35
CA ILE A 228 17.36 3.60 -0.75
C ILE A 228 18.87 3.64 -0.51
N GLU A 229 19.54 4.70 -0.96
CA GLU A 229 20.98 4.90 -0.75
C GLU A 229 21.33 4.87 0.76
N GLN A 230 20.47 5.46 1.60
CA GLN A 230 20.62 5.47 3.06
C GLN A 230 20.10 4.20 3.76
N LYS A 231 19.58 3.21 3.02
CA LYS A 231 18.96 1.98 3.56
C LYS A 231 17.79 2.25 4.54
N LYS A 232 17.07 3.34 4.31
CA LYS A 232 15.90 3.78 5.09
C LYS A 232 14.57 3.42 4.45
N LEU A 233 14.53 3.16 3.13
CA LEU A 233 13.35 2.59 2.49
C LEU A 233 13.32 1.07 2.77
N LYS A 234 12.33 0.62 3.54
CA LYS A 234 12.19 -0.79 3.96
C LYS A 234 11.51 -1.64 2.90
N GLY A 235 10.68 -1.02 2.05
CA GLY A 235 10.01 -1.67 0.93
C GLY A 235 9.02 -0.73 0.26
N MET A 236 8.41 -1.23 -0.80
CA MET A 236 7.32 -0.53 -1.49
C MET A 236 6.27 -1.51 -2.02
N ILE A 237 5.04 -1.02 -2.16
CA ILE A 237 3.95 -1.67 -2.91
C ILE A 237 3.70 -0.82 -4.15
N ILE A 238 3.75 -1.43 -5.33
CA ILE A 238 3.41 -0.78 -6.61
C ILE A 238 2.67 -1.75 -7.52
N GLU A 239 1.76 -1.21 -8.32
CA GLU A 239 0.99 -2.03 -9.24
C GLU A 239 1.82 -2.58 -10.41
N THR A 240 1.36 -3.70 -10.93
CA THR A 240 1.66 -4.14 -12.29
C THR A 240 0.44 -4.87 -12.78
N SER A 241 -0.51 -4.13 -13.35
CA SER A 241 -1.85 -4.65 -13.61
C SER A 241 -1.91 -5.64 -14.76
N TYR A 242 -1.03 -5.51 -15.75
CA TYR A 242 -1.10 -6.24 -17.02
C TYR A 242 0.20 -6.98 -17.36
N PRO A 243 0.14 -8.12 -18.06
CA PRO A 243 1.32 -8.74 -18.63
C PRO A 243 1.82 -7.95 -19.86
N ASN A 244 3.08 -8.16 -20.27
CA ASN A 244 3.73 -7.39 -21.34
C ASN A 244 3.03 -7.46 -22.72
N GLU A 245 2.16 -8.45 -22.92
CA GLU A 245 1.41 -8.66 -24.16
C GLU A 245 0.29 -7.64 -24.38
N VAL A 246 -0.09 -6.88 -23.34
CA VAL A 246 -1.09 -5.82 -23.46
C VAL A 246 -0.45 -4.58 -24.10
N ASP A 247 -1.02 -4.16 -25.25
CA ASP A 247 -0.61 -2.94 -25.97
C ASP A 247 -0.74 -1.70 -25.08
N ASP A 248 0.26 -0.82 -25.14
CA ASP A 248 0.36 0.43 -24.38
C ASP A 248 -0.95 1.27 -24.39
N LYS A 249 -1.67 1.29 -25.52
CA LYS A 249 -2.93 2.06 -25.64
C LYS A 249 -4.09 1.49 -24.82
N HIS A 250 -3.96 0.27 -24.32
CA HIS A 250 -4.96 -0.42 -23.49
C HIS A 250 -4.52 -0.56 -22.03
N LEU A 251 -3.43 0.11 -21.64
CA LEU A 251 -3.00 0.11 -20.25
C LEU A 251 -3.83 1.06 -19.39
N TYR A 252 -4.41 2.12 -19.95
CA TYR A 252 -5.31 3.04 -19.24
C TYR A 252 -4.76 3.52 -17.88
N GLY A 253 -3.50 3.96 -17.86
CA GLY A 253 -2.86 4.43 -16.64
C GLY A 253 -2.36 3.31 -15.72
N HIS A 254 -1.92 2.18 -16.29
CA HIS A 254 -1.38 1.04 -15.54
C HIS A 254 0.00 0.58 -16.07
N LEU A 255 0.68 -0.27 -15.30
CA LEU A 255 2.00 -0.81 -15.64
C LEU A 255 1.94 -2.25 -16.17
N THR A 256 2.93 -2.57 -17.01
CA THR A 256 3.37 -3.94 -17.31
C THR A 256 4.73 -4.22 -16.66
N PRO A 257 5.19 -5.47 -16.56
CA PRO A 257 6.53 -5.79 -16.06
C PRO A 257 7.65 -5.00 -16.75
N ALA A 258 7.59 -4.86 -18.07
CA ALA A 258 8.58 -4.12 -18.85
C ALA A 258 8.58 -2.62 -18.48
N TRP A 259 7.41 -2.03 -18.27
CA TRP A 259 7.29 -0.64 -17.84
C TRP A 259 7.77 -0.45 -16.41
N LEU A 260 7.39 -1.33 -15.48
CA LEU A 260 7.87 -1.26 -14.10
C LEU A 260 9.40 -1.38 -14.04
N LEU A 261 10.00 -2.34 -14.73
CA LEU A 261 11.45 -2.51 -14.76
C LEU A 261 12.18 -1.28 -15.33
N LYS A 262 11.59 -0.62 -16.34
CA LYS A 262 12.11 0.64 -16.88
C LYS A 262 12.04 1.78 -15.86
N GLU A 263 10.93 1.89 -15.12
CA GLU A 263 10.79 2.89 -14.06
C GLU A 263 11.74 2.62 -12.88
N LEU A 264 11.96 1.36 -12.51
CA LEU A 264 12.95 0.99 -11.50
C LEU A 264 14.39 1.32 -11.96
N LYS A 265 14.69 1.23 -13.27
CA LYS A 265 15.97 1.74 -13.81
C LYS A 265 16.11 3.25 -13.65
N ASN A 266 15.02 4.02 -13.75
CA ASN A 266 15.04 5.45 -13.44
C ASN A 266 15.29 5.68 -11.94
N LEU A 267 14.60 4.94 -11.07
CA LEU A 267 14.82 5.00 -9.62
C LEU A 267 16.27 4.71 -9.24
N GLN A 268 16.91 3.73 -9.88
CA GLN A 268 18.31 3.37 -9.64
C GLN A 268 19.25 4.57 -9.82
N GLN A 269 18.97 5.47 -10.77
CA GLN A 269 19.78 6.66 -11.03
C GLN A 269 19.78 7.64 -9.84
N TYR A 270 18.69 7.70 -9.09
CA TYR A 270 18.57 8.51 -7.88
C TYR A 270 19.00 7.79 -6.60
N SER A 271 19.32 6.50 -6.68
CA SER A 271 19.54 5.62 -5.53
C SER A 271 21.02 5.28 -5.28
N GLY A 272 21.94 5.94 -5.98
CA GLY A 272 23.38 5.67 -5.90
C GLY A 272 23.94 4.83 -7.06
N GLY A 273 23.15 4.58 -8.12
CA GLY A 273 23.61 3.94 -9.35
C GLY A 273 23.50 2.42 -9.37
N GLU A 274 24.28 1.76 -10.24
CA GLU A 274 24.17 0.32 -10.50
C GLU A 274 24.25 -0.53 -9.22
N GLY A 275 23.32 -1.48 -9.10
CA GLY A 275 23.24 -2.38 -7.94
C GLY A 275 22.60 -1.78 -6.68
N SER A 276 22.25 -0.49 -6.67
CA SER A 276 21.62 0.15 -5.50
C SER A 276 20.25 -0.40 -5.11
N LEU A 277 19.54 -1.02 -6.07
CA LEU A 277 18.21 -1.61 -5.83
C LEU A 277 18.27 -3.09 -5.44
N LYS A 278 19.47 -3.67 -5.34
CA LYS A 278 19.64 -5.07 -4.99
C LYS A 278 19.01 -5.35 -3.63
N ASP A 279 18.24 -6.43 -3.56
CA ASP A 279 17.50 -6.91 -2.39
C ASP A 279 16.38 -5.96 -1.89
N LEU A 280 16.09 -4.85 -2.59
CA LEU A 280 14.97 -3.97 -2.25
C LEU A 280 13.65 -4.76 -2.35
N PRO A 281 12.86 -4.85 -1.28
CA PRO A 281 11.57 -5.53 -1.34
C PRO A 281 10.51 -4.72 -2.08
N VAL A 282 9.93 -5.29 -3.13
CA VAL A 282 8.86 -4.67 -3.94
C VAL A 282 7.68 -5.63 -4.02
N ILE A 283 6.58 -5.28 -3.34
CA ILE A 283 5.31 -6.00 -3.48
C ILE A 283 4.63 -5.53 -4.77
N ILE A 284 4.25 -6.50 -5.60
CA ILE A 284 3.45 -6.27 -6.80
C ILE A 284 1.97 -6.40 -6.46
N SER A 285 1.22 -5.34 -6.70
CA SER A 285 -0.22 -5.25 -6.40
C SER A 285 -1.08 -5.08 -7.65
N HIS A 286 -2.40 -5.09 -7.44
CA HIS A 286 -3.40 -4.65 -8.41
C HIS A 286 -3.37 -5.43 -9.74
N ILE A 287 -2.98 -6.71 -9.70
CA ILE A 287 -2.96 -7.55 -10.91
C ILE A 287 -4.40 -7.77 -11.38
N LYS A 288 -4.69 -7.47 -12.65
CA LYS A 288 -6.03 -7.69 -13.21
C LYS A 288 -6.20 -9.18 -13.54
N PRO A 289 -7.27 -9.83 -13.05
CA PRO A 289 -7.51 -11.23 -13.37
C PRO A 289 -7.95 -11.39 -14.83
N SER A 290 -7.71 -12.58 -15.40
CA SER A 290 -8.23 -12.96 -16.72
C SER A 290 -9.52 -13.78 -16.58
N LEU A 291 -10.47 -13.55 -17.48
CA LEU A 291 -11.67 -14.40 -17.63
C LEU A 291 -11.45 -15.53 -18.64
N LYS A 292 -10.26 -15.62 -19.25
CA LYS A 292 -9.95 -16.68 -20.20
C LYS A 292 -9.48 -17.92 -19.47
N GLN A 293 -10.00 -19.07 -19.90
CA GLN A 293 -9.68 -20.36 -19.30
C GLN A 293 -8.18 -20.69 -19.44
N GLY A 294 -7.55 -21.07 -18.32
CA GLY A 294 -6.15 -21.51 -18.28
C GLY A 294 -5.11 -20.40 -18.28
N GLU A 295 -5.51 -19.12 -18.28
CA GLU A 295 -4.58 -18.00 -18.13
C GLU A 295 -4.33 -17.69 -16.65
N ASP A 296 -3.07 -17.81 -16.21
CA ASP A 296 -2.61 -17.31 -14.91
C ASP A 296 -1.79 -16.03 -15.11
N VAL A 297 -2.48 -14.90 -15.04
CA VAL A 297 -1.88 -13.57 -15.23
C VAL A 297 -0.86 -13.28 -14.14
N ARG A 298 -1.10 -13.71 -12.89
CA ARG A 298 -0.18 -13.48 -11.77
C ARG A 298 1.12 -14.24 -11.98
N ALA A 299 1.05 -15.51 -12.37
CA ALA A 299 2.24 -16.30 -12.71
C ALA A 299 3.00 -15.71 -13.92
N THR A 300 2.27 -15.25 -14.93
CA THR A 300 2.85 -14.64 -16.14
C THR A 300 3.63 -13.36 -15.80
N ILE A 301 3.01 -12.45 -15.04
CA ILE A 301 3.65 -11.22 -14.56
C ILE A 301 4.87 -11.53 -13.70
N LYS A 302 4.77 -12.50 -12.78
CA LYS A 302 5.90 -12.93 -11.96
C LYS A 302 7.06 -13.40 -12.83
N GLN A 303 6.79 -14.27 -13.80
CA GLN A 303 7.81 -14.80 -14.72
C GLN A 303 8.47 -13.67 -15.52
N GLN A 304 7.69 -12.73 -16.05
CA GLN A 304 8.19 -11.60 -16.83
C GLN A 304 9.06 -10.65 -15.99
N LEU A 305 8.66 -10.39 -14.74
CA LEU A 305 9.47 -9.62 -13.79
C LEU A 305 10.78 -10.34 -13.48
N ASP A 306 10.74 -11.63 -13.13
CA ASP A 306 11.93 -12.43 -12.82
C ASP A 306 12.92 -12.49 -14.00
N GLN A 307 12.41 -12.66 -15.22
CA GLN A 307 13.24 -12.70 -16.44
C GLN A 307 13.90 -11.35 -16.74
N GLY A 308 13.24 -10.24 -16.45
CA GLY A 308 13.74 -8.90 -16.71
C GLY A 308 14.51 -8.26 -15.54
N ASN A 309 14.64 -8.93 -14.40
CA ASN A 309 15.20 -8.38 -13.17
C ASN A 309 16.74 -8.36 -13.16
N ASP A 310 17.33 -7.53 -14.00
CA ASP A 310 18.76 -7.22 -13.97
C ASP A 310 19.17 -6.29 -12.80
N LEU A 311 18.19 -5.75 -12.07
CA LEU A 311 18.36 -4.84 -10.94
C LEU A 311 18.62 -5.54 -9.60
N GLY A 312 18.32 -6.85 -9.53
CA GLY A 312 18.41 -7.62 -8.28
C GLY A 312 17.33 -7.27 -7.25
N VAL A 313 16.22 -6.67 -7.68
CA VAL A 313 15.08 -6.32 -6.82
C VAL A 313 14.42 -7.60 -6.29
N LYS A 314 13.90 -7.59 -5.06
CA LYS A 314 13.14 -8.72 -4.53
C LYS A 314 11.64 -8.51 -4.76
N PHE A 315 11.14 -8.97 -5.91
CA PHE A 315 9.71 -8.95 -6.20
C PHE A 315 8.94 -9.95 -5.35
N ILE A 316 7.81 -9.50 -4.79
CA ILE A 316 6.95 -10.27 -3.90
C ILE A 316 5.52 -10.18 -4.44
N LEU A 317 4.88 -11.33 -4.67
CA LEU A 317 3.45 -11.40 -5.00
C LEU A 317 2.71 -11.98 -3.79
N MET A 318 2.18 -11.10 -2.94
CA MET A 318 1.36 -11.52 -1.81
C MET A 318 0.00 -12.04 -2.30
N GLU A 319 -0.51 -13.08 -1.65
CA GLU A 319 -1.89 -13.50 -1.79
C GLU A 319 -2.79 -12.77 -0.79
N GLN A 320 -4.11 -12.84 -1.02
CA GLN A 320 -5.08 -12.33 -0.06
C GLN A 320 -4.88 -12.97 1.33
N GLY A 321 -4.86 -12.12 2.35
CA GLY A 321 -4.65 -12.49 3.74
C GLY A 321 -3.19 -12.68 4.14
N ASP A 322 -2.21 -12.59 3.23
CA ASP A 322 -0.80 -12.76 3.60
C ASP A 322 -0.31 -11.63 4.51
N ARG A 323 0.66 -11.96 5.35
CA ARG A 323 1.39 -11.04 6.22
C ARG A 323 2.87 -11.07 5.90
N GLN A 324 3.51 -9.90 5.86
CA GLN A 324 4.95 -9.80 5.71
C GLN A 324 5.54 -8.64 6.52
N GLN A 325 6.71 -8.90 7.12
CA GLN A 325 7.50 -7.90 7.83
C GLN A 325 8.67 -7.41 6.97
N PHE A 326 9.01 -6.11 7.09
CA PHE A 326 10.01 -5.39 6.30
C PHE A 326 10.95 -4.58 7.19
#